data_AF-A0A0F9EIU0-F1
#
_entry.id   AF-A0A0F9EIU0-F1
#
_cell.length_a   1.000
_cell.length_b   1.000
_cell.length_c   1.000
_cell.angle_alpha   90.00
_cell.angle_beta   90.00
_cell.angle_gamma   90.00
#
_symmetry.space_group_name_H-M   'P 1'
#
loop_
_entity.id
_entity.type
_entity.pdbx_description
1 polymer ?
#
loop_
_entity_poly.entity_id
_entity_poly.type
_entity_poly.pdbx_seq_one_letter_code
_entity_poly.pdbx_strand_id
1 'polypeptide(L)' 'MPSYANRYISSLTRETYALILAGGRGSRLHELTNWRAKPAVYFGGKHRIIDFPLSNCINSGIRRVGIAT' A
#
# COMPACT_ATOMS: atom_id res chain seq x y z
N MET A 1 26.74 12.77 12.53
CA MET A 1 26.83 11.31 12.72
C MET A 1 25.40 10.77 12.84
N PRO A 2 24.90 9.90 11.97
CA PRO A 2 23.58 9.29 12.17
C PRO A 2 23.62 8.43 13.44
N SER A 3 22.63 8.57 14.33
CA SER A 3 22.53 7.75 15.54
C SER A 3 22.42 6.26 15.18
N TYR A 4 22.96 5.38 16.01
CA TYR A 4 22.87 3.91 15.80
C TYR A 4 21.41 3.45 15.61
N ALA A 5 20.46 4.08 16.31
CA ALA A 5 19.03 3.83 16.14
C ALA A 5 18.52 4.09 14.70
N ASN A 6 18.99 5.16 14.04
CA ASN A 6 18.62 5.46 12.65
C ASN A 6 19.13 4.39 11.67
N ARG A 7 20.32 3.83 11.92
CA ARG A 7 20.88 2.73 11.13
C ARG A 7 20.10 1.43 11.31
N TYR A 8 19.59 1.17 12.50
CA TYR A 8 18.77 -0.01 12.76
C TYR A 8 17.40 0.07 12.06
N ILE A 9 16.73 1.23 12.14
CA ILE A 9 15.44 1.46 11.48
C ILE A 9 15.57 1.37 9.95
N SER A 10 16.67 1.87 9.38
CA SER A 10 16.90 1.76 7.94
C SER A 10 17.17 0.32 7.49
N SER A 11 17.81 -0.52 8.31
CA SER A 11 17.96 -1.96 8.03
C SER A 11 16.61 -2.67 8.09
N LEU A 12 15.84 -2.43 9.15
CA LEU A 12 14.52 -3.06 9.35
C LEU A 12 13.57 -2.77 8.18
N THR A 13 13.47 -1.51 7.77
CA THR A 13 12.61 -1.11 6.64
C THR A 13 13.08 -1.67 5.30
N ARG A 14 14.40 -1.84 5.11
CA ARG A 14 14.99 -2.45 3.91
C ARG A 14 14.79 -3.97 3.85
N GLU A 15 14.79 -4.64 4.98
CA GLU A 15 14.60 -6.10 5.10
C GLU A 15 13.12 -6.49 5.13
N THR A 16 12.22 -5.57 5.45
CA THR A 16 10.77 -5.80 5.46
C THR A 16 10.20 -6.01 4.05
N TYR A 17 9.32 -7.00 3.91
CA TYR A 17 8.50 -7.22 2.72
C TYR A 17 7.03 -6.89 3.04
N ALA A 18 6.47 -5.88 2.41
CA ALA A 18 5.06 -5.56 2.55
C ALA A 18 4.23 -6.39 1.58
N LEU A 19 3.19 -7.06 2.08
CA LEU A 19 2.20 -7.75 1.25
C LEU A 19 0.85 -7.03 1.38
N ILE A 20 0.38 -6.43 0.29
CA ILE A 20 -0.91 -5.73 0.22
C ILE A 20 -1.97 -6.69 -0.33
N LEU A 21 -2.99 -6.98 0.48
CA LEU A 21 -4.14 -7.80 0.08
C LEU A 21 -5.19 -6.93 -0.63
N ALA A 22 -5.15 -6.92 -1.96
CA ALA A 22 -5.95 -6.06 -2.83
C ALA A 22 -7.16 -6.77 -3.50
N GLY A 23 -7.53 -7.98 -3.06
CA GLY A 23 -8.68 -8.74 -3.59
C GLY A 23 -10.06 -8.35 -3.06
N GLY A 24 -10.17 -7.22 -2.33
CA GLY A 24 -11.45 -6.81 -1.75
C GLY A 24 -12.51 -6.50 -2.81
N ARG A 25 -13.58 -7.29 -2.89
CA ARG A 25 -14.69 -7.06 -3.84
C ARG A 25 -15.37 -5.71 -3.62
N GLY A 26 -15.54 -5.29 -2.36
CA GLY A 26 -16.23 -4.04 -2.03
C GLY A 26 -17.73 -4.06 -2.32
N SER A 27 -18.41 -5.18 -2.04
CA SER A 27 -19.85 -5.39 -2.32
C SER A 27 -20.79 -4.26 -1.90
N ARG A 28 -20.45 -3.54 -0.83
CA ARG A 28 -21.22 -2.37 -0.32
C ARG A 28 -21.08 -1.10 -1.17
N LEU A 29 -20.20 -1.10 -2.17
CA LEU A 29 -20.02 0.00 -3.12
C LEU A 29 -20.80 -0.23 -4.42
N HIS A 30 -21.55 -1.33 -4.51
CA HIS A 30 -22.45 -1.65 -5.63
C HIS A 30 -21.77 -1.45 -6.99
N GLU A 31 -22.37 -0.65 -7.88
CA GLU A 31 -22.00 -0.47 -9.28
C GLU A 31 -20.55 -0.01 -9.46
N LEU A 32 -20.00 0.71 -8.47
CA LEU A 32 -18.61 1.18 -8.49
C LEU A 32 -17.58 0.04 -8.50
N THR A 33 -17.99 -1.17 -8.09
CA THR A 33 -17.15 -2.36 -8.01
C THR A 33 -17.59 -3.51 -8.92
N ASN A 34 -18.52 -3.26 -9.85
CA ASN A 34 -19.04 -4.31 -10.73
C ASN A 34 -17.96 -4.93 -11.64
N TRP A 35 -17.02 -4.12 -12.12
CA TRP A 35 -15.97 -4.54 -13.06
C TRP A 35 -14.55 -4.31 -12.53
N ARG A 36 -14.41 -3.76 -11.32
CA ARG A 36 -13.13 -3.46 -10.69
C ARG A 36 -13.16 -3.86 -9.22
N ALA A 37 -12.03 -4.33 -8.70
CA ALA A 37 -11.89 -4.56 -7.26
C ALA A 37 -11.95 -3.23 -6.49
N LYS A 38 -12.39 -3.27 -5.23
CA LYS A 38 -12.43 -2.10 -4.33
C LYS A 38 -11.13 -1.29 -4.35
N PRO A 39 -9.92 -1.89 -4.34
CA PRO A 39 -8.70 -1.09 -4.32
C PRO A 39 -8.45 -0.27 -5.60
N ALA A 40 -9.09 -0.64 -6.71
CA ALA A 40 -9.02 0.09 -7.99
C ALA A 40 -10.07 1.19 -8.13
N VAL A 41 -10.92 1.39 -7.12
CA VAL A 41 -11.87 2.51 -7.08
C VAL A 41 -11.12 3.83 -6.91
N TYR A 42 -11.52 4.85 -7.68
CA TYR A 42 -10.95 6.19 -7.60
C TYR A 42 -11.32 6.87 -6.27
N PHE A 43 -10.39 7.63 -5.72
CA PHE A 43 -10.55 8.38 -4.48
C PHE A 43 -9.81 9.71 -4.58
N GLY A 44 -10.45 10.81 -4.15
CA GLY A 44 -9.81 12.14 -4.12
C GLY A 44 -9.40 12.66 -5.51
N GLY A 45 -10.16 12.35 -6.56
CA GLY A 45 -9.98 12.85 -7.93
C GLY A 45 -8.90 12.13 -8.74
N LYS A 46 -7.65 12.10 -8.26
CA LYS A 46 -6.51 11.55 -9.02
C LYS A 46 -6.02 10.18 -8.56
N HIS A 47 -6.39 9.76 -7.36
CA HIS A 47 -5.84 8.55 -6.73
C HIS A 47 -6.83 7.39 -6.81
N ARG A 48 -6.35 6.20 -6.48
CA ARG A 48 -7.13 5.00 -6.18
C ARG A 48 -6.92 4.61 -4.73
N ILE A 49 -7.83 3.81 -4.18
CA ILE A 49 -7.74 3.35 -2.78
C ILE A 49 -6.40 2.64 -2.52
N ILE A 50 -5.87 1.86 -3.47
CA ILE A 50 -4.58 1.16 -3.33
C ILE A 50 -3.37 2.08 -3.23
N ASP A 51 -3.48 3.33 -3.70
CA ASP A 51 -2.34 4.25 -3.70
C ASP A 51 -1.96 4.66 -2.27
N PHE A 52 -2.91 4.63 -1.33
CA PHE A 52 -2.68 4.97 0.07
C PHE A 52 -1.76 3.97 0.78
N PRO A 53 -2.04 2.64 0.82
CA PRO A 53 -1.11 1.69 1.41
C PRO A 53 0.23 1.63 0.68
N LEU A 54 0.26 1.81 -0.65
CA LEU A 54 1.51 1.90 -1.41
C LEU A 54 2.36 3.11 -1.01
N SER A 55 1.72 4.29 -0.91
CA SER A 55 2.38 5.52 -0.48
C SER A 55 2.88 5.40 0.96
N ASN A 56 2.13 4.74 1.83
CA ASN A 56 2.57 4.45 3.20
C ASN A 56 3.84 3.60 3.20
N CYS A 57 3.91 2.53 2.41
CA CYS A 57 5.13 1.71 2.31
C CYS A 57 6.33 2.55 1.87
N ILE A 58 6.17 3.34 0.81
CA ILE A 58 7.25 4.18 0.27
C ILE A 58 7.68 5.23 1.29
N ASN A 59 6.74 5.94 1.91
CA ASN A 59 7.00 6.97 2.92
C ASN A 59 7.63 6.40 4.21
N SER A 60 7.39 5.12 4.50
CA SER A 60 8.03 4.39 5.60
C SER A 60 9.36 3.74 5.22
N GLY A 61 9.87 3.93 3.99
CA GLY A 61 11.13 3.35 3.53
C GLY A 61 11.05 1.85 3.15
N ILE A 62 9.86 1.27 3.12
CA ILE A 62 9.63 -0.13 2.73
C ILE A 62 9.53 -0.18 1.20
N ARG A 63 10.57 -0.76 0.58
CA ARG A 63 10.71 -0.79 -0.89
C ARG A 63 10.37 -2.13 -1.54
N ARG A 64 10.21 -3.18 -0.74
CA ARG A 64 9.83 -4.51 -1.24
C ARG A 64 8.35 -4.70 -0.97
N VAL A 65 7.54 -4.60 -2.03
CA VAL A 65 6.08 -4.64 -1.92
C VAL A 65 5.53 -5.67 -2.91
N GLY A 66 4.71 -6.59 -2.42
CA GLY A 66 3.89 -7.49 -3.22
C GLY A 66 2.41 -7.12 -3.10
N ILE A 67 1.65 -7.35 -4.17
CA ILE A 67 0.20 -7.12 -4.19
C ILE A 67 -0.47 -8.46 -4.51
N ALA A 68 -1.30 -8.94 -3.59
CA ALA A 68 -2.14 -10.13 -3.80
C ALA A 68 -3.55 -9.66 -4.17
N THR A 69 -3.96 -9.89 -5.41
CA THR A 69 -5.25 -9.47 -5.96
C THR A 69 -6.23 -10.63 -6.01
#